data_AF-A0AAU5DET1-F1
#
_entry.id   AF-A0AAU5DET1-F1
#
_cell.length_a   1.000
_cell.length_b   1.000
_cell.length_c   1.000
_cell.angle_alpha   90.00
_cell.angle_beta   90.00
_cell.angle_gamma   90.00
#
_symmetry.space_group_name_H-M   'P 1'
#
loop_
_entity.id
_entity.type
_entity.pdbx_description
1 polymer ?
#
loop_
_entity_poly.entity_id
_entity_poly.type
_entity_poly.pdbx_seq_one_letter_code
_entity_poly.pdbx_strand_id
1 'polypeptide(L)'
;MSGRRRLDWLGLTPEPERELPTAVAALRGAASPDATAGRRPEDPAVAERRRVERLILRGSRRSWLRYLAEVTELVTRVAAGSRAGDPVAALLAGEVVLDHHRMLIGLPGPGYGRTAADRTALEHAVSTLRTRAATPSPAHTPAPIHTPVRTGDTR
;
A
#
# COMPACT_ATOMS: atom_id res chain seq x y z
N MET A 1 8.69 0.80 -29.52
CA MET A 1 8.25 -0.07 -28.41
C MET A 1 9.42 -0.92 -27.91
N SER A 2 10.14 -0.49 -26.85
CA SER A 2 11.09 -1.34 -26.09
C SER A 2 11.62 -0.59 -24.86
N GLY A 3 10.80 -0.54 -23.80
CA GLY A 3 11.24 -0.11 -22.47
C GLY A 3 10.91 -1.13 -21.37
N ARG A 4 10.08 -2.13 -21.67
CA ARG A 4 9.59 -3.11 -20.69
C ARG A 4 10.60 -4.21 -20.36
N ARG A 5 11.54 -4.52 -21.27
CA ARG A 5 12.46 -5.68 -21.15
C ARG A 5 13.69 -5.46 -20.28
N ARG A 6 14.00 -4.21 -19.87
CA ARG A 6 15.20 -3.90 -19.07
C ARG A 6 15.00 -4.00 -17.56
N LEU A 7 13.77 -4.31 -17.13
CA LEU A 7 13.37 -4.44 -15.74
C LEU A 7 13.00 -5.88 -15.39
N ASP A 8 13.26 -6.85 -16.27
CA ASP A 8 12.91 -8.27 -16.05
C ASP A 8 13.71 -8.91 -14.90
N TRP A 9 14.73 -8.24 -14.36
CA TRP A 9 15.36 -8.62 -13.08
C TRP A 9 14.49 -8.27 -11.85
N LEU A 10 13.48 -7.39 -11.99
CA LEU A 10 12.30 -7.23 -11.11
C LEU A 10 11.18 -8.23 -11.46
N GLY A 11 11.42 -9.17 -12.39
CA GLY A 11 10.50 -10.26 -12.72
C GLY A 11 10.50 -11.38 -11.66
N LEU A 12 11.45 -11.36 -10.73
CA LEU A 12 11.52 -12.28 -9.57
C LEU A 12 10.88 -11.69 -8.30
N THR A 13 10.61 -10.39 -8.27
CA THR A 13 9.86 -9.76 -7.19
C THR A 13 8.35 -10.02 -7.41
N PRO A 14 7.64 -10.58 -6.41
CA PRO A 14 6.18 -10.78 -6.46
C PRO A 14 5.44 -9.55 -7.00
N GLU A 15 4.32 -9.75 -7.71
CA GLU A 15 3.42 -8.66 -8.15
C GLU A 15 3.17 -7.58 -7.09
N PRO A 16 2.89 -7.88 -5.80
CA PRO A 16 2.64 -6.83 -4.81
C PRO A 16 3.86 -5.92 -4.56
N GLU A 17 5.09 -6.42 -4.74
CA GLU A 17 6.30 -5.58 -4.63
C GLU A 17 6.43 -4.61 -5.81
N ARG A 18 5.86 -4.95 -6.97
CA ARG A 18 5.81 -4.04 -8.14
C ARG A 18 4.85 -2.88 -7.92
N GLU A 19 3.78 -3.11 -7.17
CA GLU A 19 2.74 -2.11 -6.89
C GLU A 19 3.11 -1.17 -5.73
N LEU A 20 4.10 -1.55 -4.90
CA LEU A 20 4.54 -0.78 -3.73
C LEU A 20 4.87 0.70 -4.03
N PRO A 21 5.66 1.06 -5.08
CA PRO A 21 5.95 2.46 -5.35
C PRO A 21 4.70 3.30 -5.64
N THR A 22 3.71 2.72 -6.33
CA THR A 22 2.43 3.37 -6.62
C THR A 22 1.61 3.55 -5.34
N ALA A 23 1.51 2.50 -4.51
CA ALA A 23 0.79 2.57 -3.24
C ALA A 23 1.43 3.61 -2.29
N VAL A 24 2.76 3.61 -2.15
CA VAL A 24 3.47 4.59 -1.31
C VAL A 24 3.32 6.01 -1.86
N ALA A 25 3.37 6.20 -3.18
CA ALA A 25 3.12 7.50 -3.80
C ALA A 25 1.71 8.02 -3.48
N ALA A 26 0.68 7.16 -3.55
CA ALA A 26 -0.69 7.51 -3.19
C ALA A 26 -0.79 7.92 -1.70
N LEU A 27 -0.18 7.15 -0.79
CA LEU A 27 -0.13 7.47 0.63
C LEU A 27 0.56 8.82 0.90
N ARG A 28 1.63 9.13 0.17
CA ARG A 28 2.36 10.41 0.31
C ARG A 28 1.57 11.59 -0.28
N GLY A 29 0.96 11.42 -1.45
CA GLY A 29 0.17 12.45 -2.12
C GLY A 29 -1.07 12.88 -1.32
N ALA A 30 -1.73 11.94 -0.62
CA ALA A 30 -2.93 12.21 0.18
C ALA A 30 -2.72 13.22 1.34
N ALA A 31 -1.48 13.49 1.77
CA ALA A 31 -1.20 14.49 2.82
C ALA A 31 -0.74 15.86 2.29
N SER A 32 -0.58 16.02 0.98
CA SER A 32 -0.07 17.25 0.39
C SER A 32 -1.06 17.82 -0.62
N PRO A 33 -2.20 18.40 -0.17
CA PRO A 33 -3.12 19.11 -1.06
C PRO A 33 -2.51 20.38 -1.67
N ASP A 34 -1.35 20.84 -1.19
CA ASP A 34 -0.79 22.16 -1.51
C ASP A 34 0.52 22.12 -2.32
N ALA A 35 0.99 20.94 -2.71
CA ALA A 35 2.16 20.82 -3.56
C ALA A 35 1.73 20.77 -5.03
N THR A 36 1.63 21.92 -5.70
CA THR A 36 2.43 22.27 -6.89
C THR A 36 1.83 23.46 -7.65
N ALA A 37 2.08 24.68 -7.16
CA ALA A 37 2.32 25.82 -8.04
C ALA A 37 3.80 25.75 -8.50
N GLY A 38 4.05 25.42 -9.77
CA GLY A 38 5.30 25.80 -10.45
C GLY A 38 6.38 24.75 -10.74
N ARG A 39 6.23 23.47 -10.39
CA ARG A 39 7.16 22.41 -10.85
C ARG A 39 6.44 21.46 -11.80
N ARG A 40 7.01 21.16 -12.97
CA ARG A 40 6.45 20.15 -13.89
C ARG A 40 6.23 18.87 -13.08
N PRO A 41 4.99 18.39 -12.87
CA PRO A 41 4.76 17.26 -11.99
C PRO A 41 5.32 16.02 -12.68
N GLU A 42 6.51 15.58 -12.26
CA GLU A 42 6.86 14.19 -12.48
C GLU A 42 5.80 13.36 -11.76
N ASP A 43 5.25 12.35 -12.44
CA ASP A 43 4.29 11.42 -11.86
C ASP A 43 4.84 10.92 -10.50
N PRO A 44 4.11 11.13 -9.39
CA PRO A 44 4.58 10.78 -8.05
C PRO A 44 4.95 9.29 -7.93
N ALA A 45 4.30 8.40 -8.69
CA ALA A 45 4.66 6.99 -8.73
C ALA A 45 6.01 6.76 -9.43
N VAL A 46 6.32 7.53 -10.49
CA VAL A 46 7.62 7.48 -11.17
C VAL A 46 8.74 8.04 -10.27
N ALA A 47 8.45 9.10 -9.53
CA ALA A 47 9.39 9.68 -8.56
C ALA A 47 9.72 8.69 -7.43
N GLU A 48 8.71 8.02 -6.87
CA GLU A 48 8.90 7.01 -5.83
C GLU A 48 9.63 5.78 -6.37
N ARG A 49 9.30 5.33 -7.59
CA ARG A 49 10.04 4.24 -8.25
C ARG A 49 11.53 4.56 -8.40
N ARG A 50 11.88 5.76 -8.86
CA ARG A 50 13.28 6.21 -8.97
C ARG A 50 13.96 6.32 -7.61
N ARG A 51 13.21 6.61 -6.54
CA ARG A 51 13.72 6.63 -5.17
C ARG A 51 14.09 5.22 -4.72
N VAL A 52 13.17 4.27 -4.89
CA VAL A 52 13.39 2.85 -4.56
C VAL A 52 14.54 2.27 -5.40
N GLU A 53 14.57 2.54 -6.70
CA GLU A 53 15.64 2.09 -7.60
C GLU A 53 17.02 2.61 -7.13
N ARG A 54 17.14 3.88 -6.79
CA ARG A 54 18.39 4.44 -6.22
C ARG A 54 18.75 3.79 -4.89
N LEU A 55 17.76 3.47 -4.07
CA LEU A 55 17.96 2.79 -2.78
C LEU A 55 18.49 1.36 -2.97
N ILE A 56 17.99 0.64 -3.97
CA ILE A 56 18.44 -0.72 -4.28
C ILE A 56 19.84 -0.69 -4.89
N LEU A 57 20.08 0.19 -5.88
CA LEU A 57 21.33 0.21 -6.63
C LEU A 57 22.50 0.88 -5.88
N ARG A 58 22.20 1.84 -5.00
CA ARG A 58 23.23 2.69 -4.37
C ARG A 58 23.01 2.91 -2.88
N GLY A 59 21.96 2.33 -2.30
CA GLY A 59 21.66 2.50 -0.89
C GLY A 59 22.52 1.62 0.01
N SER A 60 22.59 2.04 1.27
CA SER A 60 23.08 1.21 2.36
C SER A 60 21.92 0.47 3.03
N ARG A 61 22.25 -0.58 3.80
CA ARG A 61 21.29 -1.23 4.72
C ARG A 61 20.59 -0.21 5.62
N ARG A 62 21.30 0.82 6.09
CA ARG A 62 20.72 1.87 6.95
C ARG A 62 19.68 2.71 6.20
N SER A 63 19.95 3.10 4.95
CA SER A 63 18.97 3.83 4.15
C SER A 63 17.76 2.97 3.78
N TRP A 64 17.97 1.67 3.57
CA TRP A 64 16.88 0.70 3.35
C TRP A 64 15.98 0.57 4.57
N LEU A 65 16.55 0.36 5.77
CA LEU A 65 15.76 0.28 7.00
C LEU A 65 15.02 1.59 7.29
N ARG A 66 15.64 2.75 7.02
CA ARG A 66 14.96 4.04 7.13
C ARG A 66 13.76 4.14 6.18
N TYR A 67 13.91 3.66 4.94
CA TYR A 67 12.82 3.64 3.98
C TYR A 67 11.63 2.80 4.49
N LEU A 68 11.89 1.59 5.00
CA LEU A 68 10.86 0.73 5.57
C LEU A 68 10.16 1.38 6.78
N ALA A 69 10.91 2.05 7.66
CA ALA A 69 10.35 2.77 8.79
C ALA A 69 9.43 3.93 8.34
N GLU A 70 9.83 4.70 7.33
CA GLU A 70 8.98 5.76 6.77
C GLU A 70 7.66 5.22 6.20
N VAL A 71 7.70 4.08 5.49
CA VAL A 71 6.47 3.45 4.95
C VAL A 71 5.61 2.89 6.08
N THR A 72 6.22 2.29 7.10
CA THR A 72 5.53 1.83 8.31
C THR A 72 4.77 2.96 8.99
N GLU A 73 5.37 4.13 9.13
CA GLU A 73 4.74 5.30 9.72
C GLU A 73 3.54 5.80 8.88
N LEU A 74 3.62 5.71 7.54
CA LEU A 74 2.50 6.08 6.65
C LEU A 74 1.32 5.12 6.85
N VAL A 75 1.59 3.81 6.81
CA VAL A 75 0.57 2.76 6.95
C VAL A 75 -0.09 2.83 8.33
N THR A 76 0.70 2.96 9.39
CA THR A 76 0.16 3.02 10.77
C THR A 76 -0.70 4.25 11.00
N ARG A 77 -0.34 5.42 10.45
CA ARG A 77 -1.17 6.63 10.54
C ARG A 77 -2.49 6.51 9.78
N VAL A 78 -2.51 5.88 8.61
CA VAL A 78 -3.76 5.61 7.87
C VAL A 78 -4.61 4.57 8.62
N ALA A 79 -4.00 3.52 9.14
CA ALA A 79 -4.68 2.52 9.96
C ALA A 79 -5.27 3.13 11.25
N ALA A 80 -4.57 4.06 11.90
CA ALA A 80 -5.07 4.79 13.07
C ALA A 80 -6.17 5.81 12.72
N GLY A 81 -6.39 6.12 11.43
CA GLY A 81 -7.30 7.18 11.00
C GLY A 81 -6.76 8.59 11.28
N SER A 82 -5.52 8.72 11.75
CA SER A 82 -4.86 10.00 12.05
C SER A 82 -4.29 10.68 10.80
N ARG A 83 -4.40 10.04 9.63
CA ARG A 83 -4.00 10.57 8.32
C ARG A 83 -5.01 10.11 7.27
N ALA A 84 -5.47 11.03 6.43
CA ALA A 84 -6.23 10.68 5.24
C ALA A 84 -5.36 9.90 4.25
N GLY A 85 -5.90 8.83 3.69
CA GLY A 85 -5.22 7.97 2.72
C GLY A 85 -6.12 6.81 2.32
N ASP A 86 -5.86 6.24 1.15
CA ASP A 86 -6.59 5.07 0.67
C ASP A 86 -6.26 3.84 1.55
N PRO A 87 -7.25 3.24 2.26
CA PRO A 87 -7.03 2.06 3.07
C PRO A 87 -6.56 0.84 2.25
N VAL A 88 -6.92 0.75 0.98
CA VAL A 88 -6.50 -0.36 0.10
C VAL A 88 -5.03 -0.22 -0.26
N ALA A 89 -4.58 0.96 -0.69
CA ALA A 89 -3.16 1.25 -0.87
C ALA A 89 -2.34 1.08 0.42
N ALA A 90 -2.89 1.47 1.57
CA ALA A 90 -2.25 1.27 2.87
C ALA A 90 -2.09 -0.22 3.23
N LEU A 91 -3.11 -1.03 2.92
CA LEU A 91 -3.07 -2.47 3.15
C LEU A 91 -1.99 -3.14 2.30
N LEU A 92 -1.95 -2.84 0.99
CA LEU A 92 -0.95 -3.39 0.07
C LEU A 92 0.47 -3.03 0.52
N ALA A 93 0.73 -1.74 0.80
CA ALA A 93 2.03 -1.31 1.28
C ALA A 93 2.41 -1.96 2.62
N GLY A 94 1.44 -2.10 3.53
CA GLY A 94 1.63 -2.74 4.83
C GLY A 94 2.00 -4.22 4.72
N GLU A 95 1.34 -4.98 3.83
CA GLU A 95 1.61 -6.40 3.60
C GLU A 95 3.02 -6.62 3.04
N VAL A 96 3.42 -5.85 2.03
CA VAL A 96 4.75 -5.96 1.41
C VAL A 96 5.88 -5.61 2.38
N VAL A 97 5.71 -4.53 3.15
CA VAL A 97 6.73 -4.10 4.13
C VAL A 97 6.81 -5.08 5.30
N LEU A 98 5.68 -5.62 5.75
CA LEU A 98 5.65 -6.66 6.78
C LEU A 98 6.38 -7.92 6.32
N ASP A 99 6.21 -8.32 5.05
CA ASP A 99 6.95 -9.44 4.48
C ASP A 99 8.46 -9.19 4.45
N HIS A 100 8.89 -7.98 4.07
CA HIS A 100 10.29 -7.57 4.16
C HIS A 100 10.84 -7.62 5.59
N HIS A 101 10.07 -7.18 6.59
CA HIS A 101 10.45 -7.30 7.99
C HIS A 101 10.52 -8.76 8.47
N ARG A 102 9.73 -9.67 7.87
CA ARG A 102 9.78 -11.11 8.13
C ARG A 102 10.95 -11.79 7.46
N MET A 103 11.33 -11.39 6.25
CA MET A 103 12.55 -11.87 5.59
C MET A 103 13.82 -11.46 6.37
N LEU A 104 13.80 -10.33 7.08
CA LEU A 104 14.89 -9.92 7.98
C LEU A 104 15.04 -10.81 9.22
N ILE A 105 14.07 -11.68 9.54
CA ILE A 105 14.07 -12.57 10.71
C ILE A 105 15.16 -13.65 10.62
N GLY A 106 15.57 -14.03 9.41
CA GLY A 106 16.62 -15.03 9.19
C GLY A 106 18.05 -14.54 9.44
N LEU A 107 18.28 -13.26 9.75
CA LEU A 107 19.61 -12.69 9.93
C LEU A 107 19.93 -12.48 11.43
N PRO A 108 20.90 -13.21 12.01
CA PRO A 108 21.33 -12.95 13.38
C PRO A 108 21.93 -11.53 13.51
N GLY A 109 21.56 -10.81 14.57
CA GLY A 109 22.23 -9.59 15.01
C GLY A 109 21.33 -8.38 15.35
N PRO A 110 21.94 -7.23 15.73
CA PRO A 110 21.24 -6.05 16.26
C PRO A 110 20.25 -5.38 15.29
N GLY A 111 20.23 -5.76 14.01
CA GLY A 111 19.25 -5.29 13.03
C GLY A 111 17.86 -5.91 13.24
N TYR A 112 17.80 -7.13 13.80
CA TYR A 112 16.56 -7.84 14.07
C TYR A 112 15.73 -7.15 15.16
N GLY A 113 16.33 -6.93 16.33
CA GLY A 113 15.67 -6.26 17.45
C GLY A 113 15.21 -4.84 17.11
N ARG A 114 15.97 -4.12 16.29
CA ARG A 114 15.62 -2.77 15.84
C ARG A 114 14.34 -2.69 15.00
N THR A 115 13.93 -3.78 14.35
CA THR A 115 12.72 -3.81 13.52
C THR A 115 11.55 -4.53 14.18
N ALA A 116 11.71 -4.99 15.43
CA ALA A 116 10.65 -5.70 16.15
C ALA A 116 9.44 -4.79 16.42
N ALA A 117 9.69 -3.55 16.84
CA ALA A 117 8.63 -2.56 17.07
C ALA A 117 7.86 -2.24 15.78
N ASP A 118 8.57 -2.02 14.67
CA ASP A 118 7.97 -1.78 13.35
C ASP A 118 7.09 -2.96 12.92
N ARG A 119 7.57 -4.19 13.13
CA ARG A 119 6.81 -5.41 12.81
C ARG A 119 5.51 -5.51 13.60
N THR A 120 5.57 -5.32 14.92
CA THR A 120 4.37 -5.35 15.77
C THR A 120 3.37 -4.27 15.38
N ALA A 121 3.85 -3.05 15.09
CA ALA A 121 3.01 -1.95 14.64
C ALA A 121 2.34 -2.26 13.28
N LEU A 122 3.08 -2.83 12.33
CA LEU A 122 2.56 -3.25 11.03
C LEU A 122 1.54 -4.38 11.15
N GLU A 123 1.79 -5.39 11.99
CA GLU A 123 0.84 -6.50 12.20
C GLU A 123 -0.50 -5.98 12.71
N HIS A 124 -0.48 -5.08 13.69
CA HIS A 124 -1.69 -4.43 14.18
C HIS A 124 -2.38 -3.56 13.12
N ALA A 125 -1.60 -2.77 12.37
CA ALA A 125 -2.14 -1.90 11.31
C ALA A 125 -2.79 -2.70 10.17
N VAL A 126 -2.12 -3.74 9.68
CA VAL A 126 -2.64 -4.65 8.64
C VAL A 126 -3.92 -5.34 9.11
N SER A 127 -3.95 -5.84 10.35
CA SER A 127 -5.17 -6.43 10.92
C SER A 127 -6.34 -5.44 10.96
N THR A 128 -6.07 -4.20 11.36
CA THR A 128 -7.07 -3.12 11.39
C THR A 128 -7.60 -2.81 10.00
N LEU A 129 -6.72 -2.67 9.01
CA LEU A 129 -7.08 -2.37 7.63
C LEU A 129 -7.89 -3.49 6.98
N ARG A 130 -7.52 -4.76 7.20
CA ARG A 130 -8.30 -5.92 6.74
C ARG A 130 -9.69 -5.96 7.35
N THR A 131 -9.81 -5.67 8.64
CA THR A 131 -11.12 -5.63 9.33
C THR A 131 -12.02 -4.55 8.73
N ARG A 132 -11.47 -3.37 8.41
CA ARG A 132 -12.21 -2.31 7.73
C ARG A 132 -12.63 -2.70 6.31
N ALA A 133 -11.74 -3.33 5.55
CA ALA A 133 -12.05 -3.81 4.20
C ALA A 133 -13.13 -4.92 4.21
N ALA A 134 -13.14 -5.76 5.25
CA ALA A 134 -14.10 -6.84 5.43
C ALA A 134 -15.45 -6.40 6.01
N THR A 135 -15.59 -5.15 6.46
CA THR A 135 -16.87 -4.61 6.95
C THR A 135 -17.59 -3.96 5.77
N PRO A 136 -18.53 -4.64 5.09
CA PRO A 136 -19.35 -4.00 4.08
C PRO A 136 -20.14 -2.87 4.73
N SER A 137 -20.12 -1.70 4.10
CA SER A 137 -21.00 -0.59 4.47
C SER A 137 -22.45 -1.10 4.51
N PRO A 138 -23.25 -0.84 5.56
CA PRO A 138 -24.64 -1.29 5.65
C PRO A 138 -25.59 -0.62 4.63
N ALA A 139 -25.06 0.12 3.65
CA ALA A 139 -25.84 0.85 2.66
C ALA A 139 -25.93 0.14 1.29
N HIS A 140 -26.33 -1.13 1.27
CA HIS A 140 -26.99 -1.69 0.09
C HIS A 140 -27.88 -2.87 0.50
N THR A 141 -29.05 -2.55 1.07
CA THR A 141 -30.19 -3.46 0.97
C THR A 141 -30.80 -3.22 -0.42
N PRO A 142 -30.62 -4.10 -1.41
CA PRO A 142 -31.41 -4.01 -2.62
C PRO A 142 -32.87 -4.23 -2.22
N ALA A 143 -33.70 -3.21 -2.44
CA ALA A 143 -35.14 -3.31 -2.20
C ALA A 143 -35.70 -4.52 -2.95
N PRO A 144 -36.61 -5.30 -2.35
CA PRO A 144 -37.22 -6.43 -3.04
C PRO A 144 -37.97 -5.91 -4.26
N ILE A 145 -37.57 -6.40 -5.43
CA ILE A 145 -38.18 -6.09 -6.71
C ILE A 145 -39.58 -6.72 -6.68
N HIS A 146 -40.60 -5.91 -6.39
CA HIS A 146 -41.98 -6.31 -6.57
C HIS A 146 -42.21 -6.58 -8.06
N THR A 147 -42.33 -7.86 -8.40
CA THR A 147 -42.73 -8.31 -9.72
C THR A 147 -44.24 -8.14 -9.82
N PRO A 148 -44.79 -7.31 -10.73
CA PRO A 148 -46.22 -7.29 -10.94
C PRO A 148 -46.62 -8.59 -11.64
N VAL A 149 -47.40 -9.43 -10.93
CA VAL A 149 -48.16 -10.53 -11.54
C VAL A 149 -49.10 -9.93 -12.58
N ARG A 150 -48.84 -10.25 -13.84
CA ARG A 150 -49.76 -9.98 -14.95
C ARG A 150 -50.80 -11.08 -14.95
N THR A 151 -51.92 -10.84 -14.29
CA THR A 151 -53.13 -11.66 -14.41
C THR A 151 -53.64 -11.54 -15.84
N GLY A 152 -53.31 -12.51 -16.68
CA GLY A 152 -54.24 -12.91 -17.73
C GLY A 152 -55.39 -13.66 -17.06
N ASP A 153 -56.63 -13.30 -17.34
CA ASP A 153 -57.46 -14.06 -18.29
C ASP A 153 -58.91 -13.56 -18.29
N THR A 154 -59.60 -13.79 -19.42
CA THR A 154 -61.05 -13.73 -19.68
C THR A 154 -61.69 -12.33 -19.69
N ARG A 155 -62.43 -11.90 -20.72
CA ARG A 155 -63.34 -12.59 -21.65
C ARG A 155 -63.56 -11.75 -22.91
#